data_AF-A0A535FKV7-F1
#
_entry.id   AF-A0A535FKV7-F1
#
_cell.length_a   1.000
_cell.length_b   1.000
_cell.length_c   1.000
_cell.angle_alpha   90.00
_cell.angle_beta   90.00
_cell.angle_gamma   90.00
#
_symmetry.space_group_name_H-M   'P 1'
#
loop_
_entity.id
_entity.type
_entity.pdbx_description
1 polymer ?
#
loop_
_entity_poly.entity_id
_entity_poly.type
_entity_poly.pdbx_seq_one_letter_code
_entity_poly.pdbx_strand_id
1 'polypeptide(L)'
;MNILQSVLSIVFLVALIIAKYGISLVLLAMFARAIASWFRMDERFAFIRFLAYITDPFIVPVRRFVPPVGMFDMGFLLAAFLLITLQTLLLQALS
;
A
#
# COMPACT_ATOMS: atom_id res chain seq x y z
N MET A 1 -30.38 5.35 -20.29
CA MET A 1 -29.07 4.69 -20.21
C MET A 1 -29.26 3.25 -20.68
N ASN A 2 -28.65 2.87 -21.81
CA ASN A 2 -28.77 1.54 -22.37
C ASN A 2 -27.99 0.52 -21.51
N ILE A 3 -28.44 -0.74 -21.47
CA ILE A 3 -27.95 -1.79 -20.56
C ILE A 3 -26.42 -1.90 -20.57
N LEU A 4 -25.80 -1.75 -21.74
CA LEU A 4 -24.33 -1.76 -21.89
C LEU A 4 -23.63 -0.67 -21.06
N GLN A 5 -24.15 0.56 -21.05
CA GLN A 5 -23.60 1.65 -20.25
C GLN A 5 -23.72 1.35 -18.75
N SER A 6 -24.84 0.77 -18.31
CA SER A 6 -25.03 0.37 -16.92
C SER A 6 -24.05 -0.71 -16.47
N VAL A 7 -23.80 -1.72 -17.31
CA VAL A 7 -22.84 -2.80 -17.01
C VAL A 7 -21.41 -2.25 -16.91
N LEU A 8 -21.00 -1.40 -17.86
CA LEU A 8 -19.66 -0.79 -17.85
C LEU A 8 -19.43 0.05 -16.58
N SER A 9 -20.41 0.85 -16.18
CA SER A 9 -20.35 1.65 -14.95
C SER A 9 -20.20 0.77 -13.70
N ILE A 10 -20.93 -0.35 -13.61
CA ILE A 10 -20.84 -1.27 -12.47
C ILE A 10 -19.44 -1.90 -12.41
N VAL A 11 -18.91 -2.39 -13.53
CA VAL A 11 -17.57 -3.00 -13.58
C VAL A 11 -16.50 -1.98 -13.16
N PHE A 12 -16.61 -0.74 -13.64
CA PHE A 12 -15.70 0.33 -13.27
C PHE A 12 -15.76 0.65 -11.77
N LEU A 13 -16.96 0.76 -11.19
CA LEU A 13 -17.14 0.98 -9.76
C LEU A 13 -16.56 -0.15 -8.91
N VAL A 14 -16.79 -1.41 -9.30
CA VAL A 14 -16.22 -2.56 -8.60
C VAL A 14 -14.69 -2.53 -8.65
N ALA A 15 -14.10 -2.22 -9.81
CA ALA A 15 -12.66 -2.09 -9.95
C ALA A 15 -12.09 -0.98 -9.04
N LEU A 16 -12.75 0.18 -8.95
CA LEU A 16 -12.35 1.28 -8.07
C LEU A 16 -12.44 0.91 -6.59
N ILE A 17 -13.49 0.18 -6.20
CA ILE A 17 -13.67 -0.31 -4.83
C ILE A 17 -12.53 -1.27 -4.46
N ILE A 18 -12.23 -2.23 -5.32
CA ILE A 18 -11.14 -3.19 -5.11
C ILE A 18 -9.80 -2.45 -4.98
N ALA A 19 -9.53 -1.49 -5.87
CA ALA A 19 -8.32 -0.69 -5.80
C ALA A 19 -8.22 0.10 -4.48
N LYS A 20 -9.28 0.79 -4.07
CA LYS A 20 -9.32 1.57 -2.82
C LYS A 20 -9.01 0.71 -1.61
N TYR A 21 -9.69 -0.43 -1.44
CA TYR A 21 -9.49 -1.29 -0.28
C TYR A 21 -8.17 -2.07 -0.35
N GLY A 22 -7.71 -2.46 -1.55
CA GLY A 22 -6.41 -3.08 -1.75
C GLY A 22 -5.26 -2.18 -1.32
N ILE A 23 -5.29 -0.91 -1.71
CA ILE A 23 -4.29 0.10 -1.29
C ILE A 23 -4.29 0.26 0.23
N SER A 24 -5.48 0.35 0.86
CA SER A 24 -5.61 0.43 2.32
C SER A 24 -4.98 -0.79 3.03
N LEU A 25 -5.17 -1.99 2.49
CA LEU A 25 -4.58 -3.22 3.05
C LEU A 25 -3.06 -3.23 2.91
N VAL A 26 -2.52 -2.80 1.78
CA VAL A 26 -1.07 -2.66 1.60
C VAL A 26 -0.50 -1.67 2.60
N LEU A 27 -1.14 -0.50 2.77
CA LEU A 27 -0.76 0.50 3.76
C LEU A 27 -0.73 -0.07 5.19
N LEU A 28 -1.79 -0.79 5.56
CA LEU A 28 -1.86 -1.46 6.87
C LEU A 28 -0.75 -2.49 7.04
N ALA A 29 -0.46 -3.28 6.01
CA ALA A 29 0.61 -4.26 6.03
C ALA A 29 1.99 -3.60 6.18
N MET A 30 2.21 -2.47 5.52
CA MET A 30 3.43 -1.68 5.69
C MET A 30 3.54 -1.18 7.13
N PHE A 31 2.45 -0.64 7.68
CA PHE A 31 2.42 -0.13 9.05
C PHE A 31 2.71 -1.23 10.08
N ALA A 32 2.13 -2.41 9.90
CA ALA A 32 2.42 -3.58 10.74
C ALA A 32 3.90 -3.99 10.65
N ARG A 33 4.50 -3.99 9.45
CA ARG A 33 5.93 -4.31 9.26
C ARG A 33 6.83 -3.26 9.91
N ALA A 34 6.45 -1.98 9.88
CA ALA A 34 7.18 -0.92 10.55
C ALA A 34 7.17 -1.05 12.07
N ILE A 35 6.00 -1.35 12.66
CA ILE A 35 5.92 -1.63 14.10
C ILE A 35 6.79 -2.84 14.46
N ALA A 36 6.71 -3.92 13.67
CA ALA A 36 7.53 -5.11 13.89
C ALA A 36 9.04 -4.81 13.87
N SER A 37 9.47 -3.87 13.01
CA SER A 37 10.87 -3.45 12.91
C SER A 37 11.39 -2.77 14.19
N TRP A 38 10.54 -2.04 14.94
CA TRP A 38 10.90 -1.46 16.23
C TRP A 38 11.24 -2.52 17.28
N PHE A 39 10.53 -3.66 17.23
CA PHE A 39 10.81 -4.81 18.11
C PHE A 39 11.92 -5.72 17.56
N ARG A 40 12.60 -5.32 16.48
CA ARG A 40 13.65 -6.11 15.80
C ARG A 40 13.13 -7.47 15.33
N MET A 41 11.83 -7.58 15.04
CA MET A 41 11.24 -8.77 14.43
C MET A 41 11.56 -8.77 12.94
N ASP A 42 12.21 -9.84 12.49
CA ASP A 42 12.65 -9.98 11.10
C ASP A 42 11.88 -11.05 10.33
N GLU A 43 12.25 -11.26 9.08
CA GLU A 43 11.54 -12.14 8.13
C GLU A 43 11.65 -13.63 8.48
N ARG A 44 12.35 -13.98 9.58
CA ARG A 44 12.29 -15.33 10.17
C ARG A 44 10.89 -15.66 10.67
N PHE A 45 10.12 -14.68 11.10
CA PHE A 45 8.71 -14.86 11.46
C PHE A 45 7.84 -14.93 10.20
N ALA A 46 7.05 -15.99 10.06
CA ALA A 46 6.20 -16.23 8.89
C ALA A 46 5.24 -15.05 8.61
N PHE A 47 4.71 -14.43 9.66
CA PHE A 47 3.85 -13.26 9.54
C PHE A 47 4.59 -12.05 8.94
N ILE A 48 5.81 -11.75 9.41
CA ILE A 48 6.61 -10.63 8.89
C ILE A 48 7.04 -10.88 7.45
N ARG A 49 7.36 -12.13 7.09
CA ARG A 49 7.65 -12.52 5.71
C ARG A 49 6.46 -12.32 4.79
N PHE A 50 5.25 -12.65 5.26
CA PHE A 50 4.02 -12.41 4.51
C PHE A 50 3.78 -10.91 4.29
N LEU A 51 3.99 -10.08 5.32
CA LEU A 51 3.90 -8.62 5.19
C LEU A 51 4.96 -8.10 4.21
N ALA A 52 6.20 -8.60 4.28
CA ALA A 52 7.26 -8.23 3.34
C ALA A 52 6.86 -8.57 1.90
N TYR A 53 6.33 -9.77 1.66
CA TYR A 53 5.88 -10.19 0.33
C TYR A 53 4.82 -9.26 -0.29
N ILE A 54 3.87 -8.78 0.52
CA ILE A 54 2.83 -7.83 0.05
C ILE A 54 3.41 -6.43 -0.17
N THR A 55 4.36 -6.02 0.66
CA THR A 55 4.80 -4.61 0.74
C THR A 55 6.04 -4.31 -0.08
N ASP A 56 6.92 -5.29 -0.32
CA ASP A 56 8.18 -5.16 -1.05
C ASP A 56 8.02 -4.66 -2.49
N PRO A 57 7.01 -5.09 -3.28
CA PRO A 57 6.81 -4.56 -4.63
C PRO A 57 6.65 -3.04 -4.67
N PHE A 58 6.16 -2.44 -3.58
CA PHE A 58 5.97 -1.00 -3.44
C PHE A 58 7.14 -0.31 -2.72
N ILE A 59 7.76 -0.97 -1.75
CA ILE A 59 8.86 -0.41 -0.95
C ILE A 59 10.20 -0.48 -1.71
N VAL A 60 10.49 -1.59 -2.39
CA VAL A 60 11.78 -1.81 -3.06
C VAL A 60 12.08 -0.76 -4.13
N PRO A 61 11.14 -0.34 -4.99
CA PRO A 61 11.39 0.76 -5.92
C PRO A 61 11.71 2.08 -5.22
N VAL A 62 11.04 2.40 -4.12
CA VAL A 62 11.26 3.63 -3.34
C VAL A 62 12.63 3.60 -2.65
N ARG A 63 13.05 2.44 -2.13
CA ARG A 63 14.36 2.23 -1.49
C ARG A 63 15.55 2.44 -2.44
N ARG A 64 15.33 2.45 -3.76
CA ARG A 64 16.39 2.80 -4.72
C ARG A 64 16.76 4.28 -4.64
N PHE A 65 15.84 5.14 -4.21
CA PHE A 65 16.06 6.58 -4.10
C PHE A 65 16.37 7.03 -2.67
N VAL A 66 15.78 6.35 -1.69
CA VAL A 66 16.00 6.64 -0.27
C VAL A 66 16.50 5.39 0.45
N PRO A 67 17.82 5.26 0.66
CA PRO A 67 18.35 4.14 1.43
C PRO A 67 17.87 4.20 2.89
N PRO A 68 17.75 3.05 3.56
CA PRO A 68 17.36 3.01 4.97
C PRO A 68 18.42 3.71 5.85
N VAL A 69 17.98 4.61 6.74
CA VAL A 69 18.86 5.37 7.65
C VAL A 69 18.67 4.89 9.08
N GLY A 70 19.58 4.05 9.58
CA GLY A 70 19.55 3.52 10.95
C GLY A 70 18.52 2.40 11.17
N MET A 71 17.98 2.28 12.39
CA MET A 71 16.87 1.35 12.70
C MET A 71 15.51 1.84 12.16
N PHE A 72 15.44 3.09 11.70
CA PHE A 72 14.25 3.66 11.06
C PHE A 72 14.36 3.45 9.56
N ASP A 73 13.45 2.66 9.02
CA ASP A 73 13.30 2.58 7.57
C ASP A 73 12.66 3.89 7.07
N MET A 74 13.49 4.91 6.79
CA MET A 74 13.00 6.15 6.16
C MET A 74 12.32 5.89 4.82
N GLY A 75 12.68 4.79 4.14
CA GLY A 75 11.97 4.28 2.97
C GLY A 75 10.52 3.86 3.28
N PHE A 76 10.24 3.33 4.47
CA PHE A 76 8.88 3.03 4.92
C PHE A 76 8.04 4.30 5.12
N LEU A 77 8.57 5.32 5.80
CA LEU A 77 7.84 6.59 6.00
C LEU A 77 7.51 7.26 4.66
N LEU A 78 8.47 7.26 3.72
CA LEU A 78 8.27 7.81 2.40
C LEU A 78 7.27 6.99 1.57
N ALA A 79 7.35 5.66 1.61
CA ALA A 79 6.39 4.79 0.92
C ALA A 79 4.97 4.94 1.47
N ALA A 80 4.81 5.00 2.80
CA ALA A 80 3.53 5.25 3.44
C ALA A 80 2.97 6.64 3.07
N PHE A 81 3.81 7.68 3.08
CA PHE A 81 3.43 9.03 2.65
C PHE A 81 2.96 9.08 1.19
N LEU A 82 3.68 8.43 0.27
CA LEU A 82 3.30 8.35 -1.14
C LEU A 82 1.97 7.62 -1.35
N LEU A 83 1.76 6.51 -0.64
CA LEU A 83 0.52 5.74 -0.74
C LEU A 83 -0.69 6.48 -0.14
N ILE A 84 -0.52 7.19 0.98
CA ILE A 84 -1.58 8.03 1.57
C ILE A 84 -1.92 9.19 0.61
N THR A 85 -0.90 9.79 -0.02
CA THR A 85 -1.10 10.85 -1.02
C THR A 85 -1.86 10.31 -2.23
N LEU A 86 -1.50 9.13 -2.74
CA LEU A 86 -2.21 8.51 -3.84
C LEU A 86 -3.66 8.15 -3.48
N GLN A 87 -3.89 7.62 -2.28
CA GLN A 87 -5.23 7.31 -1.79
C GLN A 87 -6.10 8.57 -1.67
N THR A 88 -5.56 9.67 -1.14
CA THR A 88 -6.30 10.92 -0.98
C THR A 88 -6.64 11.56 -2.33
N LEU A 89 -5.70 11.57 -3.30
CA LEU A 89 -5.97 12.01 -4.67
C LEU A 89 -7.05 11.15 -5.34
N LEU A 90 -7.02 9.85 -5.14
CA LEU A 90 -8.02 8.93 -5.71
C LEU A 90 -9.41 9.18 -5.11
N LEU A 91 -9.49 9.44 -3.80
CA LEU A 91 -10.75 9.80 -3.13
C LEU A 91 -11.30 11.15 -3.60
N GLN A 92 -10.43 12.14 -3.82
CA GLN A 92 -10.82 13.45 -4.37
C GLN A 92 -11.29 13.36 -5.82
N ALA A 93 -10.69 12.50 -6.64
CA ALA A 93 -11.15 12.27 -8.02
C ALA A 93 -12.52 11.57 -8.09
N LEU A 94 -12.95 10.95 -6.99
CA LEU A 94 -14.22 10.24 -6.84
C LEU A 94 -15.33 11.10 -6.20
N SER A 95 -14.99 12.25 -5.61
CA SER A 95 -15.91 13.21 -4.99
C SER A 95 -16.27 14.34 -5.94
#